data_AF-A0A7Y2G692-F1
#
_entry.id   AF-A0A7Y2G692-F1
#
_cell.length_a   1.000
_cell.length_b   1.000
_cell.length_c   1.000
_cell.angle_alpha   90.00
_cell.angle_beta   90.00
_cell.angle_gamma   90.00
#
_symmetry.space_group_name_H-M   'P 1'
#
loop_
_entity.id
_entity.type
_entity.pdbx_description
1 polymer ?
#
loop_
_entity_poly.entity_id
_entity_poly.type
_entity_poly.pdbx_seq_one_letter_code
_entity_poly.pdbx_strand_id
1 'polypeptide(L)'
;MLFTPNLFVSAIAAMVLQSAGDLSAPPPKVGPSPKPCDCSEVDFSSYFELRGLVIDAEVTLRANGMSMNERQATIFDTPKSELADGSIVDGRIRIWHITNEAKCGVTFDYGKKYLVAVTRNQAGEFETNACLMKRVAQAAAPTLSTD
;
A
#
# COMPACT_ATOMS: atom_id res chain seq x y z
N MET A 1 -58.71 42.40 7.61
CA MET A 1 -57.39 42.31 6.95
C MET A 1 -57.50 41.27 5.85
N LEU A 2 -56.97 41.60 4.68
CA LEU A 2 -57.08 40.90 3.41
C LEU A 2 -56.44 39.51 3.43
N PHE A 3 -57.02 38.53 2.72
CA PHE A 3 -56.44 37.83 1.55
C PHE A 3 -57.24 36.54 1.22
N THR A 4 -57.67 36.45 -0.03
CA THR A 4 -58.10 35.27 -0.82
C THR A 4 -57.29 35.32 -2.13
N PRO A 5 -57.25 34.31 -3.03
CA PRO A 5 -57.39 32.84 -2.93
C PRO A 5 -56.29 32.10 -3.76
N ASN A 6 -56.55 30.84 -4.16
CA ASN A 6 -55.94 30.02 -5.24
C ASN A 6 -54.77 29.07 -4.88
N LEU A 7 -55.02 27.75 -4.89
CA LEU A 7 -54.92 26.81 -6.03
C LEU A 7 -53.47 26.60 -6.49
N PHE A 8 -52.90 25.42 -6.21
CA PHE A 8 -52.18 24.62 -7.21
C PHE A 8 -52.03 23.18 -6.73
N VAL A 9 -52.84 22.31 -7.33
CA VAL A 9 -52.57 20.88 -7.43
C VAL A 9 -51.33 20.70 -8.31
N SER A 10 -50.34 19.93 -7.86
CA SER A 10 -49.48 19.12 -8.73
C SER A 10 -48.68 18.11 -7.93
N ALA A 11 -49.22 16.90 -7.86
CA ALA A 11 -48.44 15.70 -7.59
C ALA A 11 -47.54 15.45 -8.81
N ILE A 12 -46.23 15.61 -8.64
CA ILE A 12 -45.25 15.12 -9.63
C ILE A 12 -44.67 13.83 -9.06
N ALA A 13 -45.28 12.72 -9.47
CA ALA A 13 -44.67 11.41 -9.40
C ALA A 13 -43.46 11.41 -10.34
N ALA A 14 -42.25 11.57 -9.80
CA ALA A 14 -41.03 11.34 -10.54
C ALA A 14 -40.88 9.83 -10.75
N MET A 15 -41.29 9.35 -11.93
CA MET A 15 -40.91 8.03 -12.42
C MET A 15 -39.40 8.02 -12.62
N VAL A 16 -38.65 7.43 -11.68
CA VAL A 16 -37.27 7.04 -11.94
C VAL A 16 -37.33 5.82 -12.85
N LEU A 17 -37.25 6.05 -14.16
CA LEU A 17 -36.83 5.01 -15.10
C LEU A 17 -35.42 4.59 -14.68
N GLN A 18 -35.32 3.52 -13.91
CA GLN A 18 -34.09 2.76 -13.81
C GLN A 18 -33.88 2.15 -15.19
N SER A 19 -32.99 2.75 -15.97
CA SER A 19 -32.36 2.07 -17.09
C SER A 19 -31.78 0.77 -16.55
N ALA A 20 -32.42 -0.34 -16.88
CA ALA A 20 -31.89 -1.68 -16.70
C ALA A 20 -30.73 -1.84 -17.69
N GLY A 21 -29.61 -1.16 -17.41
CA GLY A 21 -28.34 -1.45 -18.05
C GLY A 21 -27.88 -2.80 -17.54
N ASP A 22 -27.95 -3.80 -18.42
CA ASP A 22 -27.37 -5.15 -18.33
C ASP A 22 -26.52 -5.41 -17.08
N LEU A 23 -27.15 -5.92 -16.02
CA LEU A 23 -26.48 -6.53 -14.87
C LEU A 23 -25.91 -7.93 -15.21
N SER A 24 -25.76 -8.25 -16.50
CA SER A 24 -25.30 -9.54 -17.00
C SER A 24 -23.98 -9.45 -17.77
N ALA A 25 -23.10 -8.51 -17.40
CA ALA A 25 -21.70 -8.64 -17.76
C ALA A 25 -21.10 -9.80 -16.95
N PRO A 26 -20.47 -10.81 -17.59
CA PRO A 26 -19.76 -11.84 -16.84
C PRO A 26 -18.69 -11.18 -15.96
N PRO A 27 -18.46 -11.69 -14.74
CA PRO A 27 -17.43 -11.12 -13.86
C PRO A 27 -16.10 -11.09 -14.60
N PRO A 28 -15.28 -10.03 -14.42
CA PRO A 28 -13.95 -9.97 -15.00
C PRO A 28 -13.22 -11.28 -14.73
N LYS A 29 -12.74 -11.95 -15.79
CA LYS A 29 -11.93 -13.16 -15.62
C LYS A 29 -10.70 -12.75 -14.83
N VAL A 30 -10.60 -13.23 -13.59
CA VAL A 30 -9.40 -13.06 -12.77
C VAL A 30 -8.26 -13.67 -13.57
N GLY A 31 -7.30 -12.83 -13.96
CA GLY A 31 -6.11 -13.27 -14.66
C GLY A 31 -5.33 -14.30 -13.84
N PRO A 32 -4.35 -14.99 -14.44
CA PRO A 32 -3.52 -15.93 -13.71
C PRO A 32 -2.89 -15.24 -12.50
N SER A 33 -2.92 -15.91 -11.33
CA SER A 33 -2.30 -15.41 -10.12
C SER A 33 -0.82 -15.11 -10.37
N PRO A 34 -0.28 -13.99 -9.86
CA PRO A 34 1.14 -13.70 -9.96
C PRO A 34 1.97 -14.88 -9.45
N LYS A 35 3.07 -15.18 -10.15
CA LYS A 35 4.00 -16.22 -9.68
C LYS A 35 4.53 -15.82 -8.29
N PRO A 36 4.67 -16.78 -7.36
CA PRO A 36 5.27 -16.50 -6.06
C PRO A 36 6.69 -15.94 -6.25
N CYS A 37 7.03 -14.96 -5.43
CA CYS A 37 8.38 -14.43 -5.35
C CYS A 37 9.42 -15.49 -5.05
N ASP A 38 10.46 -15.54 -5.88
CA ASP A 38 11.70 -16.22 -5.57
C ASP A 38 12.53 -15.35 -4.62
N CYS A 39 12.87 -15.92 -3.46
CA CYS A 39 13.57 -15.24 -2.38
C CYS A 39 14.94 -15.86 -2.10
N SER A 40 15.43 -16.73 -2.99
CA SER A 40 16.70 -17.46 -2.81
C SER A 40 17.94 -16.54 -2.79
N GLU A 41 17.88 -15.42 -3.51
CA GLU A 41 18.99 -14.46 -3.61
C GLU A 41 18.94 -13.33 -2.57
N VAL A 42 17.93 -13.30 -1.70
CA VAL A 42 17.78 -12.23 -0.70
C VAL A 42 18.67 -12.53 0.51
N ASP A 43 19.60 -11.63 0.80
CA ASP A 43 20.36 -11.66 2.04
C ASP A 43 19.49 -11.21 3.23
N PHE A 44 19.22 -12.15 4.13
CA PHE A 44 18.47 -11.92 5.36
C PHE A 44 19.38 -11.77 6.59
N SER A 45 20.70 -11.74 6.42
CA SER A 45 21.62 -11.62 7.56
C SER A 45 21.69 -10.20 8.14
N SER A 46 21.27 -9.20 7.36
CA SER A 46 21.49 -7.78 7.64
C SER A 46 20.22 -6.93 7.54
N TYR A 47 19.04 -7.53 7.67
CA TYR A 47 17.78 -6.77 7.72
C TYR A 47 17.50 -6.20 9.11
N PHE A 48 16.74 -5.11 9.13
CA PHE A 48 16.24 -4.46 10.32
C PHE A 48 14.73 -4.34 10.25
N GLU A 49 14.06 -4.30 11.40
CA GLU A 49 12.63 -4.05 11.47
C GLU A 49 12.36 -2.61 11.91
N LEU A 50 11.53 -1.91 11.14
CA LEU A 50 11.10 -0.54 11.43
C LEU A 50 9.59 -0.50 11.63
N ARG A 51 9.14 0.15 12.70
CA ARG A 51 7.72 0.47 12.88
C ARG A 51 7.47 1.89 12.42
N GLY A 52 6.49 2.11 11.56
CA GLY A 52 6.18 3.46 11.09
C GLY A 52 4.76 3.63 10.57
N LEU A 53 4.29 4.88 10.57
CA LEU A 53 3.05 5.31 9.93
C LEU A 53 3.34 5.79 8.51
N VAL A 54 2.63 5.27 7.51
CA VAL A 54 2.75 5.77 6.13
C VAL A 54 2.13 7.15 6.03
N ILE A 55 2.94 8.15 5.67
CA ILE A 55 2.52 9.56 5.57
C ILE A 55 2.59 10.12 4.16
N ASP A 56 3.47 9.60 3.31
CA ASP A 56 3.72 10.14 1.96
C ASP A 56 4.41 9.11 1.06
N ALA A 57 4.60 9.44 -0.22
CA ALA A 57 5.41 8.68 -1.16
C ALA A 57 6.16 9.59 -2.14
N GLU A 58 7.34 9.15 -2.56
CA GLU A 58 8.19 9.83 -3.55
C GLU A 58 8.35 8.94 -4.78
N VAL A 59 8.10 9.51 -5.96
CA VAL A 59 8.26 8.86 -7.26
C VAL A 59 9.13 9.73 -8.17
N THR A 60 10.01 9.10 -8.93
CA THR A 60 10.81 9.82 -9.93
C THR A 60 10.11 9.79 -11.28
N LEU A 61 9.74 10.95 -11.81
CA LEU A 61 9.05 11.06 -13.09
C LEU A 61 9.97 11.58 -14.20
N ARG A 62 9.72 11.14 -15.43
CA ARG A 62 10.28 11.71 -16.66
C ARG A 62 9.60 13.05 -16.96
N ALA A 63 10.18 13.84 -17.87
CA ALA A 63 9.61 15.12 -18.32
C ALA A 63 8.17 15.01 -18.88
N ASN A 64 7.78 13.83 -19.37
CA ASN A 64 6.42 13.55 -19.86
C ASN A 64 5.46 13.02 -18.77
N GLY A 65 5.84 13.07 -17.49
CA GLY A 65 5.02 12.64 -16.37
C GLY A 65 4.96 11.12 -16.13
N MET A 66 5.62 10.31 -16.96
CA MET A 66 5.70 8.86 -16.74
C MET A 66 6.79 8.51 -15.73
N SER A 67 6.61 7.45 -14.94
CA SER A 67 7.63 7.00 -13.99
C SER A 67 8.95 6.66 -14.71
N MET A 68 10.08 7.14 -14.17
CA MET A 68 11.41 6.87 -14.71
C MET A 68 11.81 5.42 -14.52
N ASN A 69 11.49 4.87 -13.35
CA ASN A 69 11.70 3.49 -12.96
C ASN A 69 10.46 2.98 -12.22
N GLU A 70 10.40 1.67 -11.95
CA GLU A 70 9.31 1.08 -11.14
C GLU A 70 9.55 1.28 -9.63
N ARG A 71 10.58 2.05 -9.25
CA ARG A 71 11.03 2.24 -7.88
C ARG A 71 10.38 3.51 -7.32
N GLN A 72 9.84 3.41 -6.12
CA GLN A 72 9.30 4.52 -5.36
C GLN A 72 9.77 4.43 -3.92
N ALA A 73 9.78 5.56 -3.21
CA ALA A 73 9.93 5.54 -1.76
C ALA A 73 8.56 5.72 -1.13
N THR A 74 8.20 4.85 -0.20
CA THR A 74 7.13 5.18 0.76
C THR A 74 7.78 5.86 1.96
N ILE A 75 7.21 6.99 2.39
CA ILE A 75 7.70 7.78 3.52
C ILE A 75 6.94 7.38 4.77
N PHE A 76 7.70 6.92 5.77
CA PHE A 76 7.19 6.52 7.07
C PHE A 76 7.56 7.55 8.13
N ASP A 77 6.60 7.93 8.97
CA ASP A 77 6.88 8.58 10.25
C ASP A 77 7.15 7.50 11.31
N THR A 78 8.39 7.46 11.79
CA THR A 78 8.94 6.39 12.62
C THR A 78 9.31 6.94 13.99
N PRO A 79 8.80 6.39 15.11
CA PRO A 79 9.30 6.73 16.42
C PRO A 79 10.75 6.25 16.56
N LYS A 80 11.48 6.91 17.47
CA LYS A 80 12.88 6.56 17.76
C LYS A 80 13.05 5.07 18.02
N SER A 81 13.86 4.43 17.18
CA SER A 81 14.14 3.00 17.18
C SER A 81 15.65 2.78 17.07
N GLU A 82 16.19 1.86 17.86
CA GLU A 82 17.58 1.41 17.75
C GLU A 82 17.63 0.16 16.87
N LEU A 83 18.52 0.16 15.89
CA LEU A 83 18.72 -0.95 14.96
C LEU A 83 19.73 -1.96 15.52
N ALA A 84 19.78 -3.15 14.93
CA ALA A 84 20.71 -4.21 15.34
C ALA A 84 22.20 -3.83 15.22
N ASP A 85 22.53 -2.82 14.41
CA ASP A 85 23.89 -2.28 14.27
C ASP A 85 24.21 -1.16 15.29
N GLY A 86 23.29 -0.88 16.23
CA GLY A 86 23.41 0.17 17.24
C GLY A 86 23.09 1.58 16.73
N SER A 87 22.72 1.74 15.45
CA SER A 87 22.29 3.02 14.92
C SER A 87 20.87 3.36 15.37
N ILE A 88 20.58 4.65 15.48
CA ILE A 88 19.25 5.16 15.84
C ILE A 88 18.58 5.71 14.59
N VAL A 89 17.31 5.35 14.40
CA VAL A 89 16.45 5.83 13.33
C VAL A 89 15.19 6.46 13.92
N ASP A 90 14.89 7.69 13.54
CA ASP A 90 13.69 8.42 13.95
C ASP A 90 13.18 9.40 12.87
N GLY A 91 11.92 9.82 12.99
CA GLY A 91 11.29 10.81 12.12
C GLY A 91 10.88 10.25 10.76
N ARG A 92 11.00 11.09 9.71
CA ARG A 92 10.53 10.77 8.35
C ARG A 92 11.58 9.96 7.59
N ILE A 93 11.30 8.68 7.37
CA ILE A 93 12.19 7.74 6.71
C ILE A 93 11.65 7.35 5.34
N ARG A 94 12.50 7.44 4.32
CA ARG A 94 12.23 6.90 2.98
C ARG A 94 12.57 5.42 2.98
N ILE A 95 11.61 4.59 2.61
CA ILE A 95 11.82 3.17 2.34
C ILE A 95 11.54 2.94 0.86
N TRP A 96 12.57 2.62 0.10
CA TRP A 96 12.48 2.37 -1.33
C TRP A 96 12.00 0.95 -1.62
N HIS A 97 11.14 0.82 -2.61
CA HIS A 97 10.64 -0.46 -3.08
C HIS A 97 10.13 -0.33 -4.51
N ILE A 98 9.91 -1.47 -5.14
CA ILE A 98 9.10 -1.56 -6.36
C ILE A 98 7.65 -1.88 -5.98
N THR A 99 6.70 -1.48 -6.81
CA THR A 99 5.25 -1.73 -6.58
C THR A 99 4.70 -2.90 -7.36
N ASN A 100 5.41 -3.35 -8.41
CA ASN A 100 4.97 -4.45 -9.23
C ASN A 100 5.13 -5.79 -8.49
N GLU A 101 4.02 -6.39 -8.09
CA GLU A 101 3.99 -7.67 -7.37
C GLU A 101 4.67 -8.81 -8.13
N ALA A 102 4.57 -8.84 -9.47
CA ALA A 102 5.22 -9.87 -10.30
C ALA A 102 6.75 -9.80 -10.26
N LYS A 103 7.32 -8.70 -9.75
CA LYS A 103 8.74 -8.48 -9.53
C LYS A 103 9.12 -8.47 -8.06
N CYS A 104 8.24 -8.93 -7.17
CA CYS A 104 8.41 -8.87 -5.72
C CYS A 104 8.31 -7.49 -5.09
N GLY A 105 7.55 -6.64 -5.75
CA GLY A 105 7.11 -5.39 -5.17
C GLY A 105 6.13 -5.55 -4.03
N VAL A 106 6.03 -4.47 -3.27
CA VAL A 106 5.13 -4.29 -2.15
C VAL A 106 4.43 -2.95 -2.28
N THR A 107 3.26 -2.85 -1.67
CA THR A 107 2.49 -1.62 -1.60
C THR A 107 2.13 -1.36 -0.14
N PHE A 108 1.92 -0.09 0.18
CA PHE A 108 1.59 0.36 1.52
C PHE A 108 0.43 1.34 1.45
N ASP A 109 -0.52 1.19 2.37
CA ASP A 109 -1.68 2.06 2.43
C ASP A 109 -1.38 3.29 3.29
N TYR A 110 -1.75 4.45 2.76
CA TYR A 110 -1.64 5.72 3.47
C TYR A 110 -2.39 5.72 4.80
N GLY A 111 -1.77 6.30 5.84
CA GLY A 111 -2.36 6.41 7.17
C GLY A 111 -2.37 5.11 7.96
N LYS A 112 -1.74 4.03 7.46
CA LYS A 112 -1.59 2.76 8.19
C LYS A 112 -0.22 2.64 8.83
N LYS A 113 -0.18 1.94 9.97
CA LYS A 113 1.06 1.57 10.66
C LYS A 113 1.50 0.19 10.21
N TYR A 114 2.80 0.05 9.93
CA TYR A 114 3.41 -1.21 9.55
C TYR A 114 4.64 -1.49 10.41
N LEU A 115 4.94 -2.78 10.56
CA LEU A 115 6.28 -3.27 10.87
C LEU A 115 6.89 -3.70 9.52
N VAL A 116 7.99 -3.06 9.12
CA VAL A 116 8.60 -3.21 7.80
C VAL A 116 10.00 -3.77 7.97
N ALA A 117 10.31 -4.89 7.32
CA ALA A 117 11.69 -5.35 7.21
C ALA A 117 12.39 -4.59 6.09
N VAL A 118 13.54 -4.02 6.41
CA VAL A 118 14.35 -3.24 5.48
C VAL A 118 15.80 -3.73 5.49
N THR A 119 16.46 -3.62 4.36
CA THR A 119 17.93 -3.65 4.29
C THR A 119 18.44 -2.24 4.03
N ARG A 120 19.74 -2.03 4.21
CA ARG A 120 20.41 -0.78 3.87
C ARG A 120 21.32 -1.02 2.67
N ASN A 121 21.13 -0.29 1.58
CA ASN A 121 21.99 -0.41 0.40
C ASN A 121 23.33 0.32 0.60
N GLN A 122 24.24 0.23 -0.38
CA GLN A 122 25.56 0.86 -0.31
C GLN A 122 25.51 2.39 -0.20
N ALA A 123 24.43 3.03 -0.68
CA ALA A 123 24.20 4.46 -0.54
C ALA A 123 23.59 4.84 0.83
N GLY A 124 23.37 3.86 1.70
CA GLY A 124 22.80 4.07 3.03
C GLY A 124 21.28 4.17 3.05
N GLU A 125 20.61 3.93 1.92
CA GLU A 125 19.15 4.02 1.80
C GLU A 125 18.47 2.74 2.29
N PHE A 126 17.28 2.88 2.88
CA PHE A 126 16.46 1.74 3.26
C PHE A 126 15.69 1.19 2.07
N GLU A 127 15.72 -0.12 1.89
CA GLU A 127 15.02 -0.84 0.83
C GLU A 127 14.18 -1.98 1.40
N THR A 128 13.04 -2.26 0.79
CA THR A 128 12.19 -3.40 1.13
C THR A 128 11.60 -4.08 -0.11
N ASN A 129 11.16 -5.32 0.05
CA ASN A 129 10.52 -6.12 -0.98
C ASN A 129 9.62 -7.20 -0.35
N ALA A 130 8.88 -7.94 -1.19
CA ALA A 130 7.94 -8.95 -0.71
C ALA A 130 8.63 -10.09 0.06
N CYS A 131 9.90 -10.40 -0.23
CA CYS A 131 10.65 -11.44 0.45
C CYS A 131 11.02 -11.04 1.88
N LEU A 132 11.46 -9.79 2.09
CA LEU A 132 11.71 -9.24 3.42
C LEU A 132 10.41 -9.15 4.22
N MET A 133 9.34 -8.66 3.62
CA MET A 133 8.04 -8.54 4.31
C MET A 133 7.44 -9.89 4.74
N LYS A 134 7.70 -10.98 3.99
CA LYS A 134 7.32 -12.32 4.42
C LYS A 134 8.01 -12.76 5.71
N ARG A 135 9.24 -12.31 5.98
CA ARG A 135 9.96 -12.65 7.21
C ARG A 135 9.31 -12.05 8.44
N VAL A 136 8.91 -10.78 8.34
CA VAL A 136 8.16 -10.10 9.41
C VAL A 136 6.85 -10.81 9.69
N ALA A 137 6.11 -11.20 8.64
CA ALA A 137 4.85 -11.93 8.80
C ALA A 137 5.05 -13.31 9.45
N GLN A 138 6.15 -14.00 9.14
CA GLN A 138 6.51 -15.29 9.75
C GLN A 138 6.93 -15.15 11.21
N ALA A 139 7.68 -14.09 11.55
CA ALA A 139 8.06 -13.80 12.94
C ALA A 139 6.85 -13.38 13.81
N ALA A 140 5.82 -12.80 13.20
CA ALA A 140 4.59 -12.38 13.88
C ALA A 140 3.53 -13.49 14.00
N ALA A 141 3.69 -14.63 13.32
CA ALA A 141 2.77 -15.76 13.44
C ALA A 141 2.99 -16.47 14.79
N PRO A 142 1.93 -16.80 15.55
CA PRO A 142 2.09 -17.63 16.74
C PRO A 142 2.66 -18.98 16.29
N THR A 143 3.79 -19.36 16.88
CA THR A 143 4.28 -20.74 16.81
C THR A 143 3.17 -21.64 17.34
N LEU A 144 2.43 -22.29 16.45
CA LEU A 144 1.63 -23.45 16.80
C LEU A 144 2.65 -24.52 17.22
N SER A 145 2.94 -24.56 18.53
CA SER A 145 3.57 -25.70 19.17
C SER A 145 2.58 -26.85 19.02
N THR A 146 2.95 -27.81 18.18
CA THR A 146 2.45 -29.18 18.30
C THR A 146 3.36 -29.88 19.30
N ASP A 147 2.98 -29.81 20.57
CA ASP A 147 3.35 -30.82 21.56
C ASP A 147 2.54 -32.11 21.32
#